data_AF-A0A257TMZ8-F1
#
_entry.id   AF-A0A257TMZ8-F1
#
_cell.length_a   1.000
_cell.length_b   1.000
_cell.length_c   1.000
_cell.angle_alpha   90.00
_cell.angle_beta   90.00
_cell.angle_gamma   90.00
#
_symmetry.space_group_name_H-M   'P 1'
#
loop_
_entity.id
_entity.type
_entity.pdbx_description
1 polymer ?
#
loop_
_entity_poly.entity_id
_entity_poly.type
_entity_poly.pdbx_seq_one_letter_code
_entity_poly.pdbx_strand_id
1 'polypeptide(L)'
;MGRSLYIAWLALVLPCLGCGTPWLLVRHPNPVFVPVPDPEIVFNALVDVVDDHFRIEREERVRLIDNTLTVGVIRSWPEASSTLAEPWLSDTVTFYDKLESTFQSYRRKAEVLMSPVEGGFNVQVTVFKELEDVPKPLFATAGSGVLRNETSQRHVKMPVGQQPTVTGWIPQGRDPNLEQKMINQLFVRLGLQPPWFLRGPRLYPATPPGP
;
A
#
# COMPACT_ATOMS: atom_id res chain seq x y z
N MET A 1 42.62 14.84 22.11
CA MET A 1 41.51 13.92 22.48
C MET A 1 40.16 14.54 22.11
N GLY A 2 39.86 14.74 20.82
CA GLY A 2 38.66 15.49 20.42
C GLY A 2 38.00 15.09 19.09
N ARG A 3 38.51 14.06 18.38
CA ARG A 3 37.91 13.55 17.13
C ARG A 3 37.12 12.25 17.32
N SER A 4 37.36 11.52 18.41
CA SER A 4 36.70 10.25 18.73
C SER A 4 35.30 10.43 19.36
N LEU A 5 35.01 11.60 19.93
CA LEU A 5 33.69 11.90 20.53
C LEU A 5 32.62 12.25 19.48
N TYR A 6 32.99 12.86 18.34
CA TYR A 6 32.02 13.22 17.30
C TYR A 6 31.56 12.03 16.46
N ILE A 7 32.39 10.99 16.31
CA ILE A 7 32.03 9.76 15.59
C ILE A 7 31.00 8.95 16.41
N ALA A 8 31.12 8.95 17.75
CA ALA A 8 30.15 8.31 18.63
C ALA A 8 28.78 9.00 18.61
N TRP A 9 28.73 10.33 18.45
CA TRP A 9 27.48 11.07 18.32
C TRP A 9 26.78 10.86 16.97
N LEU A 10 27.53 10.75 15.86
CA LEU A 10 26.95 10.43 14.55
C LEU A 10 26.39 8.99 14.47
N ALA A 11 26.99 8.03 15.17
CA ALA A 11 26.50 6.66 15.22
C ALA A 11 25.21 6.48 16.05
N LEU A 12 24.94 7.39 17.00
CA LEU A 12 23.77 7.31 17.89
C LEU A 12 22.52 8.01 17.33
N VAL A 13 22.69 8.92 16.36
CA VAL A 13 21.57 9.67 15.75
C VAL A 13 21.15 9.07 14.40
N LEU A 14 22.01 8.30 13.73
CA LEU A 14 21.69 7.63 12.47
C LEU A 14 20.56 6.57 12.50
N PRO A 15 20.18 5.93 13.62
CA PRO A 15 19.03 5.01 13.61
C PRO A 15 17.68 5.73 13.62
N CYS A 16 17.63 7.03 13.95
CA CYS A 16 16.36 7.75 14.17
C CYS A 16 15.73 8.33 12.91
N LEU A 17 16.44 8.38 11.77
CA LEU A 17 15.94 8.99 10.53
C LEU A 17 15.48 7.97 9.48
N GLY A 18 15.46 6.67 9.81
CA GLY A 18 15.10 5.61 8.86
C GLY A 18 14.21 4.50 9.41
N CYS A 19 13.64 4.64 10.60
CA CYS A 19 12.77 3.61 11.18
C CYS A 19 11.34 3.75 10.64
N GLY A 20 11.17 3.42 9.35
CA GLY A 20 9.87 3.25 8.72
C GLY A 20 9.27 1.91 9.12
N THR A 21 8.22 1.97 9.95
CA THR A 21 7.30 0.89 10.38
C THR A 21 7.83 -0.19 11.33
N PRO A 22 7.03 -0.61 12.33
CA PRO A 22 7.38 -1.76 13.15
C PRO A 22 7.36 -3.01 12.28
N TRP A 23 8.53 -3.60 12.10
CA TRP A 23 8.89 -4.96 11.66
C TRP A 23 8.11 -6.14 12.30
N LEU A 24 6.97 -5.92 12.95
CA LEU A 24 6.16 -6.94 13.60
C LEU A 24 4.68 -6.84 13.21
N LEU A 25 4.39 -6.68 11.91
CA LEU A 25 3.07 -7.04 11.41
C LEU A 25 2.93 -8.56 11.56
N VAL A 26 2.01 -9.01 12.41
CA VAL A 26 1.66 -10.43 12.43
C VAL A 26 1.13 -10.77 11.04
N ARG A 27 1.77 -11.76 10.41
CA ARG A 27 1.33 -12.24 9.11
C ARG A 27 0.19 -13.22 9.31
N HIS A 28 -0.92 -12.91 8.68
CA HIS A 28 -2.10 -13.73 8.62
C HIS A 28 -2.16 -14.47 7.27
N PRO A 29 -2.75 -15.67 7.22
CA PRO A 29 -3.09 -16.29 5.95
C PRO A 29 -4.06 -15.38 5.19
N ASN A 30 -4.01 -15.42 3.86
CA ASN A 30 -4.94 -14.70 3.00
C ASN A 30 -5.50 -15.70 1.98
N PRO A 31 -6.78 -16.12 2.11
CA PRO A 31 -7.84 -15.56 2.94
C PRO A 31 -7.66 -15.79 4.45
N VAL A 32 -8.22 -14.88 5.26
CA VAL A 32 -8.19 -14.91 6.73
C VAL A 32 -9.58 -15.21 7.29
N PHE A 33 -9.66 -16.05 8.33
CA PHE A 33 -10.90 -16.34 9.04
C PHE A 33 -11.18 -15.28 10.11
N VAL A 34 -12.40 -14.75 10.10
CA VAL A 34 -12.92 -13.76 11.05
C VAL A 34 -14.05 -14.39 11.87
N PRO A 35 -13.85 -14.63 13.19
CA PRO A 35 -14.82 -15.31 14.05
C PRO A 35 -15.90 -14.34 14.58
N VAL A 36 -16.51 -13.56 13.69
CA VAL A 36 -17.59 -12.61 14.03
C VAL A 36 -18.86 -13.06 13.31
N PRO A 37 -19.96 -13.33 14.04
CA PRO A 37 -21.16 -13.90 13.45
C PRO A 37 -22.00 -12.88 12.66
N ASP A 38 -21.92 -11.60 13.01
CA ASP A 38 -22.70 -10.55 12.35
C ASP A 38 -22.01 -10.08 11.06
N PRO A 39 -22.62 -10.31 9.87
CA PRO A 39 -22.05 -9.86 8.60
C PRO A 39 -21.91 -8.33 8.52
N GLU A 40 -22.80 -7.58 9.14
CA GLU A 40 -22.85 -6.12 8.98
C GLU A 40 -21.69 -5.45 9.72
N ILE A 41 -21.33 -5.97 10.90
CA ILE A 41 -20.17 -5.51 11.67
C ILE A 41 -18.87 -5.73 10.89
N VAL A 42 -18.70 -6.94 10.32
CA VAL A 42 -17.50 -7.27 9.54
C VAL A 42 -17.44 -6.42 8.28
N PHE A 43 -18.55 -6.28 7.56
CA PHE A 43 -18.58 -5.51 6.32
C PHE A 43 -18.31 -4.03 6.54
N ASN A 44 -18.91 -3.41 7.57
CA ASN A 44 -18.64 -2.01 7.91
C ASN A 44 -17.17 -1.81 8.31
N ALA A 45 -16.60 -2.71 9.11
CA ALA A 45 -15.18 -2.65 9.44
C ALA A 45 -14.28 -2.78 8.20
N LEU A 46 -14.66 -3.62 7.22
CA LEU A 46 -13.94 -3.72 5.95
C LEU A 46 -14.04 -2.45 5.12
N VAL A 47 -15.23 -1.88 4.98
CA VAL A 47 -15.47 -0.61 4.28
C VAL A 47 -14.58 0.48 4.88
N ASP A 48 -14.63 0.65 6.20
CA ASP A 48 -13.81 1.64 6.87
C ASP A 48 -12.32 1.39 6.58
N VAL A 49 -11.85 0.13 6.55
CA VAL A 49 -10.40 -0.19 6.39
C VAL A 49 -9.97 0.11 4.96
N VAL A 50 -10.82 -0.16 3.99
CA VAL A 50 -10.55 0.17 2.59
C VAL A 50 -10.53 1.69 2.41
N ASP A 51 -11.49 2.41 2.98
CA ASP A 51 -11.62 3.88 2.86
C ASP A 51 -10.42 4.64 3.47
N ASP A 52 -9.78 4.11 4.51
CA ASP A 52 -8.53 4.65 5.07
C ASP A 52 -7.37 4.72 4.05
N HIS A 53 -7.37 3.87 3.01
CA HIS A 53 -6.27 3.76 2.05
C HIS A 53 -6.66 4.11 0.62
N PHE A 54 -7.90 3.82 0.22
CA PHE A 54 -8.35 3.95 -1.15
C PHE A 54 -9.81 4.39 -1.19
N ARG A 55 -10.13 5.25 -2.15
CA ARG A 55 -11.51 5.59 -2.45
C ARG A 55 -12.26 4.40 -3.02
N ILE A 56 -13.40 4.10 -2.40
CA ILE A 56 -14.26 2.99 -2.80
C ILE A 56 -14.98 3.31 -4.13
N GLU A 57 -14.98 2.34 -5.05
CA GLU A 57 -15.71 2.37 -6.31
C GLU A 57 -17.06 1.65 -6.18
N ARG A 58 -17.04 0.44 -5.62
CA ARG A 58 -18.21 -0.44 -5.55
C ARG A 58 -18.23 -1.24 -4.26
N GLU A 59 -19.42 -1.30 -3.66
CA GLU A 59 -19.71 -2.14 -2.50
C GLU A 59 -20.88 -3.09 -2.82
N GLU A 60 -20.65 -4.38 -2.61
CA GLU A 60 -21.66 -5.42 -2.65
C GLU A 60 -21.70 -6.10 -1.30
N ARG A 61 -22.76 -5.87 -0.53
CA ARG A 61 -22.93 -6.45 0.81
C ARG A 61 -23.36 -7.91 0.73
N VAL A 62 -23.02 -8.67 1.78
CA VAL A 62 -23.54 -10.02 1.99
C VAL A 62 -25.05 -9.93 2.18
N ARG A 63 -25.81 -10.67 1.38
CA ARG A 63 -27.28 -10.74 1.45
C ARG A 63 -27.70 -12.19 1.49
N LEU A 64 -28.82 -12.46 2.14
CA LEU A 64 -29.47 -13.76 2.09
C LEU A 64 -30.38 -13.78 0.85
N ILE A 65 -30.00 -14.55 -0.17
CA ILE A 65 -30.79 -14.75 -1.39
C ILE A 65 -31.04 -16.25 -1.53
N ASP A 66 -32.30 -16.66 -1.68
CA ASP A 66 -32.69 -18.08 -1.84
C ASP A 66 -32.08 -19.00 -0.76
N ASN A 67 -32.14 -18.55 0.50
CA ASN A 67 -31.61 -19.26 1.66
C ASN A 67 -30.08 -19.51 1.64
N THR A 68 -29.35 -18.81 0.76
CA THR A 68 -27.88 -18.85 0.65
C THR A 68 -27.30 -17.46 0.88
N LEU A 69 -26.24 -17.36 1.68
CA LEU A 69 -25.52 -16.10 1.88
C LEU A 69 -24.63 -15.82 0.66
N THR A 70 -24.77 -14.63 0.07
CA THR A 70 -23.92 -14.19 -1.05
C THR A 70 -22.53 -13.77 -0.58
N VAL A 71 -21.57 -13.73 -1.50
CA VAL A 71 -20.24 -13.16 -1.25
C VAL A 71 -20.35 -11.64 -1.20
N GLY A 72 -19.68 -11.02 -0.23
CA GLY A 72 -19.49 -9.57 -0.18
C GLY A 72 -18.26 -9.16 -0.99
N VAL A 73 -18.37 -8.09 -1.77
CA VAL A 73 -17.28 -7.58 -2.63
C VAL A 73 -17.11 -6.09 -2.41
N ILE A 74 -15.87 -5.64 -2.18
CA ILE A 74 -15.51 -4.22 -2.15
C ILE A 74 -14.39 -4.00 -3.17
N ARG A 75 -14.58 -3.03 -4.06
CA ARG A 75 -13.59 -2.62 -5.05
C ARG A 75 -13.28 -1.14 -4.91
N SER A 76 -12.02 -0.79 -5.02
CA SER A 76 -11.55 0.60 -4.99
C SER A 76 -11.20 1.13 -6.37
N TRP A 77 -11.23 2.45 -6.52
CA TRP A 77 -10.58 3.10 -7.65
C TRP A 77 -9.06 2.85 -7.59
N PRO A 78 -8.38 2.80 -8.75
CA PRO A 78 -6.94 2.78 -8.79
C PRO A 78 -6.40 4.18 -8.43
N GLU A 79 -5.58 4.25 -7.38
CA GLU A 79 -5.00 5.50 -6.87
C GLU A 79 -3.49 5.52 -7.03
N ALA A 80 -2.93 6.71 -7.23
CA ALA A 80 -1.49 6.91 -7.34
C ALA A 80 -0.80 6.53 -6.02
N SER A 81 0.31 5.82 -6.16
CA SER A 81 1.09 5.35 -5.02
C SER A 81 1.81 6.51 -4.32
N SER A 82 1.84 6.50 -2.99
CA SER A 82 2.55 7.50 -2.21
C SER A 82 4.04 7.52 -2.48
N THR A 83 4.57 8.73 -2.65
CA THR A 83 5.99 9.00 -2.74
C THR A 83 6.63 9.20 -1.36
N LEU A 84 7.97 9.34 -1.32
CA LEU A 84 8.67 9.72 -0.08
C LEU A 84 8.27 11.09 0.46
N ALA A 85 7.82 12.00 -0.41
CA ALA A 85 7.42 13.34 -0.03
C ALA A 85 6.00 13.41 0.55
N GLU A 86 5.27 12.28 0.56
CA GLU A 86 3.88 12.19 1.01
C GLU A 86 3.74 11.22 2.20
N PRO A 87 4.37 11.51 3.35
CA PRO A 87 4.35 10.60 4.50
C PRO A 87 2.95 10.40 5.09
N TRP A 88 2.00 11.31 4.84
CA TRP A 88 0.62 11.23 5.34
C TRP A 88 -0.24 10.23 4.57
N LEU A 89 0.16 9.81 3.36
CA LEU A 89 -0.59 8.83 2.58
C LEU A 89 -0.16 7.40 2.99
N SER A 90 -1.15 6.60 3.40
CA SER A 90 -0.98 5.29 4.05
C SER A 90 -1.07 4.07 3.13
N ASP A 91 -1.33 4.30 1.85
CA ASP A 91 -1.44 3.34 0.74
C ASP A 91 -0.15 2.50 0.50
N THR A 92 0.99 2.93 1.04
CA THR A 92 2.28 2.25 0.89
C THR A 92 2.91 1.96 2.26
N VAL A 93 3.42 0.74 2.45
CA VAL A 93 3.94 0.28 3.75
C VAL A 93 5.46 0.45 3.86
N THR A 94 6.21 -0.05 2.88
CA THR A 94 7.68 -0.09 2.98
C THR A 94 8.31 1.21 2.47
N PHE A 95 9.43 1.60 3.07
CA PHE A 95 10.26 2.69 2.55
C PHE A 95 10.71 2.45 1.10
N TYR A 96 11.08 1.21 0.76
CA TYR A 96 11.45 0.84 -0.60
C TYR A 96 10.30 1.10 -1.59
N ASP A 97 9.07 0.73 -1.23
CA ASP A 97 7.92 0.94 -2.09
C ASP A 97 7.64 2.44 -2.32
N LYS A 98 7.84 3.29 -1.31
CA LYS A 98 7.73 4.76 -1.46
C LYS A 98 8.87 5.34 -2.30
N LEU A 99 10.10 4.84 -2.13
CA LEU A 99 11.24 5.19 -2.98
C LEU A 99 10.96 4.85 -4.45
N GLU A 100 10.48 3.64 -4.70
CA GLU A 100 10.16 3.17 -6.04
C GLU A 100 9.08 4.05 -6.70
N SER A 101 8.03 4.38 -5.93
CA SER A 101 6.95 5.29 -6.34
C SER A 101 7.40 6.73 -6.54
N THR A 102 8.55 7.12 -5.96
CA THR A 102 9.16 8.45 -6.18
C THR A 102 9.87 8.53 -7.53
N PHE A 103 10.43 7.42 -8.00
CA PHE A 103 11.17 7.37 -9.27
C PHE A 103 10.33 6.89 -10.46
N GLN A 104 9.25 6.16 -10.19
CA GLN A 104 8.36 5.61 -11.20
C GLN A 104 6.91 5.81 -10.77
N SER A 105 6.05 6.16 -11.71
CA SER A 105 4.62 6.31 -11.45
C SER A 105 3.98 4.93 -11.22
N TYR A 106 3.63 4.65 -9.97
CA TYR A 106 2.85 3.49 -9.60
C TYR A 106 1.43 3.88 -9.23
N ARG A 107 0.50 2.96 -9.44
CA ARG A 107 -0.84 3.02 -8.83
C ARG A 107 -1.20 1.69 -8.19
N ARG A 108 -2.10 1.74 -7.21
CA ARG A 108 -2.64 0.56 -6.53
C ARG A 108 -4.16 0.57 -6.52
N LYS A 109 -4.74 -0.62 -6.51
CA LYS A 109 -6.19 -0.82 -6.31
C LYS A 109 -6.42 -2.01 -5.39
N ALA A 110 -7.45 -1.93 -4.56
CA ALA A 110 -7.83 -2.99 -3.64
C ALA A 110 -9.12 -3.69 -4.11
N GLU A 111 -9.12 -5.01 -3.98
CA GLU A 111 -10.29 -5.86 -4.11
C GLU A 111 -10.39 -6.75 -2.87
N VAL A 112 -11.50 -6.60 -2.14
CA VAL A 112 -11.78 -7.34 -0.92
C VAL A 112 -12.98 -8.25 -1.16
N LEU A 113 -12.84 -9.52 -0.81
CA LEU A 113 -13.89 -10.53 -0.90
C LEU A 113 -14.20 -11.07 0.49
N MET A 114 -15.47 -11.15 0.85
CA MET A 114 -15.96 -11.68 2.12
C MET A 114 -16.87 -12.86 1.81
N SER A 115 -16.41 -14.08 2.07
CA SER A 115 -17.17 -15.30 1.85
C SER A 115 -17.71 -15.86 3.17
N PRO A 116 -19.00 -16.24 3.24
CA PRO A 116 -19.59 -16.85 4.43
C PRO A 116 -19.03 -18.26 4.65
N VAL A 117 -18.69 -18.56 5.90
CA VAL A 117 -18.22 -19.89 6.34
C VAL A 117 -18.86 -20.25 7.69
N GLU A 118 -18.75 -21.51 8.10
CA GLU A 118 -19.26 -21.95 9.38
C GLU A 118 -18.61 -21.17 10.54
N GLY A 119 -19.43 -20.49 11.35
CA GLY A 119 -18.97 -19.73 12.50
C GLY A 119 -18.40 -18.33 12.20
N GLY A 120 -18.42 -17.84 10.95
CA GLY A 120 -17.96 -16.49 10.62
C GLY A 120 -17.76 -16.25 9.14
N PHE A 121 -16.71 -15.51 8.79
CA PHE A 121 -16.43 -15.12 7.41
C PHE A 121 -14.96 -15.29 7.05
N ASN A 122 -14.69 -15.73 5.82
CA ASN A 122 -13.36 -15.71 5.24
C ASN A 122 -13.21 -14.42 4.43
N VAL A 123 -12.27 -13.58 4.85
CA VAL A 123 -11.95 -12.31 4.21
C VAL A 123 -10.68 -12.47 3.40
N GLN A 124 -10.75 -12.18 2.11
CA GLN A 124 -9.61 -12.10 1.22
C GLN A 124 -9.38 -10.64 0.85
N VAL A 125 -8.22 -10.10 1.22
CA VAL A 125 -7.81 -8.73 0.84
C VAL A 125 -6.77 -8.84 -0.25
N THR A 126 -7.04 -8.35 -1.45
CA THR A 126 -6.08 -8.39 -2.55
C THR A 126 -5.76 -6.98 -3.00
N VAL A 127 -4.48 -6.60 -3.00
CA VAL A 127 -4.04 -5.29 -3.49
C VAL A 127 -3.19 -5.51 -4.72
N PHE A 128 -3.57 -4.90 -5.84
CA PHE A 128 -2.81 -4.97 -7.09
C PHE A 128 -1.99 -3.70 -7.28
N LYS A 129 -0.72 -3.88 -7.65
CA LYS A 129 0.21 -2.81 -8.01
C LYS A 129 0.39 -2.78 -9.53
N GLU A 130 0.30 -1.59 -10.10
CA GLU A 130 0.42 -1.37 -11.54
C GLU A 130 1.41 -0.23 -11.81
N LEU A 131 2.33 -0.43 -12.75
CA LEU A 131 3.32 0.54 -13.23
C LEU A 131 2.77 1.30 -14.42
N GLU A 132 2.97 2.62 -14.48
CA GLU A 132 2.65 3.41 -15.65
C GLU A 132 3.58 3.03 -16.82
N ASP A 133 3.00 2.64 -17.96
CA ASP A 133 3.77 2.36 -19.17
C ASP A 133 3.98 3.64 -19.98
N VAL A 134 5.18 4.21 -19.85
CA VAL A 134 5.58 5.41 -20.59
C VAL A 134 6.83 5.10 -21.41
N PRO A 135 6.80 5.25 -22.76
CA PRO A 135 7.94 4.93 -23.61
C PRO A 135 9.13 5.87 -23.39
N LYS A 136 8.86 7.08 -22.88
CA LYS A 136 9.88 8.08 -22.52
C LYS A 136 9.34 9.00 -21.43
N PRO A 137 10.18 9.45 -20.49
CA PRO A 137 9.75 10.42 -19.48
C PRO A 137 9.18 11.68 -20.13
N LEU A 138 8.11 12.22 -19.55
CA LEU A 138 7.56 13.52 -19.92
C LEU A 138 8.65 14.59 -19.75
N PHE A 139 8.82 15.45 -20.76
CA PHE A 139 9.83 16.53 -20.78
C PHE A 139 11.29 16.07 -20.71
N ALA A 140 11.61 14.85 -21.14
CA ALA A 140 13.00 14.44 -21.35
C ALA A 140 13.68 15.32 -22.43
N THR A 141 14.46 16.32 -22.00
CA THR A 141 15.27 17.16 -22.90
C THR A 141 16.44 16.39 -23.48
N ALA A 142 16.93 15.39 -22.76
CA ALA A 142 18.00 14.50 -23.21
C ALA A 142 17.53 13.65 -24.40
N GLY A 143 18.06 13.93 -25.59
CA GLY A 143 17.74 13.21 -26.83
C GLY A 143 16.67 13.86 -27.71
N SER A 144 16.07 14.99 -27.30
CA SER A 144 15.13 15.74 -28.16
C SER A 144 15.86 16.37 -29.36
N GLY A 145 17.11 16.78 -29.21
CA GLY A 145 17.94 17.25 -30.31
C GLY A 145 18.92 16.19 -30.81
N VAL A 146 18.67 15.61 -31.98
CA VAL A 146 19.76 15.00 -32.77
C VAL A 146 20.59 16.15 -33.32
N LEU A 147 21.63 16.57 -32.59
CA LEU A 147 22.55 17.57 -33.09
C LEU A 147 23.41 16.95 -34.19
N ARG A 148 23.10 17.30 -35.44
CA ARG A 148 23.90 16.92 -36.60
C ARG A 148 25.16 17.82 -36.60
N ASN A 149 26.34 17.22 -36.53
CA ASN A 149 27.64 17.93 -36.46
C ASN A 149 28.11 18.45 -37.85
N GLU A 150 27.17 18.93 -38.66
CA GLU A 150 27.42 19.41 -40.01
C GLU A 150 27.20 20.93 -40.08
N THR A 151 28.11 21.62 -40.75
CA THR A 151 28.34 23.08 -40.63
C THR A 151 27.28 23.97 -41.29
N SER A 152 26.16 23.41 -41.75
CA SER A 152 25.04 24.16 -42.33
C SER A 152 23.81 24.08 -41.42
N GLN A 153 23.78 24.91 -40.37
CA GLN A 153 22.61 25.02 -39.49
C GLN A 153 21.44 25.68 -40.24
N ARG A 154 20.49 24.87 -40.72
CA ARG A 154 19.10 25.34 -40.85
C ARG A 154 18.43 25.14 -39.49
N HIS A 155 17.91 26.22 -38.92
CA HIS A 155 17.16 26.20 -37.67
C HIS A 155 15.88 25.37 -37.86
N VAL A 156 15.92 24.07 -37.58
CA VAL A 156 14.73 23.23 -37.53
C VAL A 156 14.02 23.59 -36.22
N LYS A 157 12.96 24.41 -36.32
CA LYS A 157 12.02 24.57 -35.21
C LYS A 157 11.41 23.20 -34.95
N MET A 158 11.83 22.54 -33.88
CA MET A 158 11.17 21.32 -33.46
C MET A 158 9.73 21.70 -33.09
N PRO A 159 8.70 21.13 -33.75
CA PRO A 159 7.35 21.27 -33.22
C PRO A 159 7.39 20.72 -31.80
N VAL A 160 6.87 21.47 -30.83
CA VAL A 160 6.66 21.00 -29.46
C VAL A 160 5.90 19.68 -29.58
N GLY A 161 6.65 18.58 -29.42
CA GLY A 161 6.17 17.25 -29.77
C GLY A 161 4.98 16.91 -28.89
N GLN A 162 3.97 16.30 -29.50
CA GLN A 162 2.82 15.73 -28.80
C GLN A 162 3.29 15.03 -27.52
N GLN A 163 2.65 15.38 -26.41
CA GLN A 163 2.91 14.77 -25.11
C GLN A 163 2.82 13.24 -25.29
N PRO A 164 3.83 12.45 -24.84
CA PRO A 164 3.72 11.00 -24.88
C PRO A 164 2.41 10.61 -24.19
N THR A 165 1.51 9.99 -24.96
CA THR A 165 0.24 9.50 -24.44
C THR A 165 0.56 8.23 -23.65
N VAL A 166 0.05 8.11 -22.43
CA VAL A 166 0.21 6.92 -21.59
C VAL A 166 -0.27 5.70 -22.38
N THR A 167 0.61 4.71 -22.60
CA THR A 167 0.32 3.52 -23.40
C THR A 167 -0.63 2.58 -22.64
N GLY A 168 -0.52 2.56 -21.32
CA GLY A 168 -1.34 1.74 -20.44
C GLY A 168 -0.72 1.60 -19.05
N TRP A 169 -1.14 0.54 -18.34
CA TRP A 169 -0.65 0.20 -17.01
C TRP A 169 -0.20 -1.25 -17.00
N ILE A 170 1.03 -1.50 -16.56
CA ILE A 170 1.64 -2.83 -16.51
C ILE A 170 1.42 -3.43 -15.12
N PRO A 171 0.74 -4.59 -14.99
CA PRO A 171 0.55 -5.24 -13.70
C PRO A 171 1.89 -5.73 -13.14
N GLN A 172 2.27 -5.28 -11.94
CA GLN A 172 3.44 -5.79 -11.21
C GLN A 172 3.10 -6.95 -10.26
N GLY A 173 1.81 -7.24 -10.09
CA GLY A 173 1.32 -8.30 -9.20
C GLY A 173 0.71 -7.75 -7.92
N ARG A 174 0.72 -8.59 -6.87
CA ARG A 174 0.07 -8.29 -5.58
C ARG A 174 1.03 -7.61 -4.61
N ASP A 175 0.51 -6.74 -3.75
CA ASP A 175 1.26 -6.09 -2.67
C ASP A 175 0.94 -6.77 -1.31
N PRO A 176 1.67 -7.83 -0.92
CA PRO A 176 1.38 -8.57 0.29
C PRO A 176 1.64 -7.75 1.56
N ASN A 177 2.45 -6.69 1.52
CA ASN A 177 2.74 -5.92 2.72
C ASN A 177 1.55 -5.00 3.05
N LEU A 178 0.93 -4.37 2.04
CA LEU A 178 -0.28 -3.60 2.24
C LEU A 178 -1.48 -4.49 2.60
N GLU A 179 -1.63 -5.65 1.95
CA GLU A 179 -2.67 -6.63 2.31
C GLU A 179 -2.60 -7.00 3.80
N GLN A 180 -1.40 -7.29 4.31
CA GLN A 180 -1.20 -7.63 5.73
C GLN A 180 -1.46 -6.45 6.66
N LYS A 181 -1.10 -5.23 6.25
CA LYS A 181 -1.41 -4.02 7.02
C LYS A 181 -2.93 -3.82 7.16
N MET A 182 -3.68 -3.97 6.07
CA MET A 182 -5.14 -3.87 6.06
C MET A 182 -5.79 -4.95 6.90
N ILE A 183 -5.33 -6.21 6.81
CA ILE A 183 -5.84 -7.31 7.65
C ILE A 183 -5.60 -7.04 9.15
N ASN A 184 -4.43 -6.54 9.53
CA ASN A 184 -4.15 -6.19 10.92
C ASN A 184 -5.05 -5.04 11.41
N GLN A 185 -5.31 -4.03 10.57
CA GLN A 185 -6.24 -2.94 10.91
C GLN A 185 -7.68 -3.44 11.09
N LEU A 186 -8.12 -4.39 10.24
CA LEU A 186 -9.42 -5.05 10.40
C LEU A 186 -9.52 -5.73 11.77
N PHE A 187 -8.51 -6.50 12.18
CA PHE A 187 -8.52 -7.15 13.48
C PHE A 187 -8.53 -6.18 14.66
N VAL A 188 -7.83 -5.05 14.54
CA VAL A 188 -7.88 -4.00 15.56
C VAL A 188 -9.28 -3.38 15.65
N ARG A 189 -9.94 -3.12 14.51
CA ARG A 189 -11.29 -2.53 14.49
C ARG A 189 -12.37 -3.46 15.00
N LEU A 190 -12.22 -4.76 14.75
CA LEU A 190 -13.10 -5.79 15.29
C LEU A 190 -12.80 -6.11 16.77
N GLY A 191 -11.78 -5.48 17.37
CA GLY A 191 -11.38 -5.73 18.77
C GLY A 191 -10.73 -7.11 18.99
N LEU A 192 -10.36 -7.81 17.92
CA LEU A 192 -9.70 -9.12 17.95
C LEU A 192 -8.20 -9.00 18.27
N GLN A 193 -7.62 -7.81 18.05
CA GLN A 193 -6.26 -7.45 18.46
C GLN A 193 -6.26 -6.09 19.18
N PRO A 194 -5.41 -5.89 20.19
CA PRO A 194 -5.34 -4.61 20.87
C PRO A 194 -4.77 -3.51 19.95
N PRO A 195 -5.21 -2.25 20.06
CA PRO A 195 -4.83 -1.18 19.12
C PRO A 195 -3.34 -0.80 19.17
N TRP A 196 -2.66 -1.04 20.29
CA TRP A 196 -1.21 -0.83 20.42
C TRP A 196 -0.39 -1.88 19.65
N PHE A 197 -1.01 -2.93 19.13
CA PHE A 197 -0.35 -3.99 18.34
C PHE A 197 0.16 -3.48 16.98
N LEU A 198 -0.44 -2.40 16.45
CA LEU A 198 0.05 -1.69 15.27
C LEU A 198 1.28 -0.80 15.59
N ARG A 199 1.72 -0.71 16.85
CA ARG A 199 2.83 0.13 17.34
C ARG A 199 3.92 -0.68 18.07
N GLY A 200 4.59 -1.61 17.39
CA GLY A 200 5.89 -2.17 17.83
C GLY A 200 5.90 -2.95 19.17
N PRO A 201 7.03 -3.58 19.55
CA PRO A 201 7.02 -4.59 20.61
C PRO A 201 6.97 -3.96 22.00
N ARG A 202 5.99 -4.35 22.81
CA ARG A 202 6.18 -4.41 24.26
C ARG A 202 6.73 -5.79 24.60
N LEU A 203 7.92 -5.79 25.21
CA LEU A 203 8.37 -6.89 26.05
C LEU A 203 7.23 -7.20 27.04
N TYR A 204 6.68 -8.42 27.00
CA TYR A 204 5.80 -8.86 28.08
C TYR A 204 6.59 -8.80 29.39
N PRO A 205 6.12 -8.15 30.47
CA PRO A 205 6.52 -8.60 31.79
C PRO A 205 5.92 -9.99 31.99
N ALA A 206 6.76 -10.90 32.51
CA ALA A 206 6.40 -12.26 32.84
C ALA A 206 5.05 -12.34 33.56
N THR A 207 4.27 -13.36 33.21
CA THR A 207 3.07 -13.81 33.92
C THR A 207 3.29 -13.75 35.44
N PRO A 208 2.37 -13.18 36.23
CA PRO A 208 2.44 -13.34 37.69
C PRO A 208 2.27 -14.82 38.04
N PRO A 209 2.98 -15.36 39.06
CA PRO A 209 2.69 -16.69 39.55
C PRO A 209 1.25 -16.72 40.07
N GLY A 210 0.46 -17.66 39.56
CA GLY A 210 -0.87 -17.94 40.10
C GLY A 210 -0.78 -18.45 41.55
N PRO A 211 -1.88 -18.38 42.31
CA PRO A 211 -1.97 -19.00 43.62
C PRO A 211 -1.85 -20.53 43.55
#